data_AF-A0A1I1N879-F1
#
_entry.id   AF-A0A1I1N879-F1
#
_cell.length_a   1.000
_cell.length_b   1.000
_cell.length_c   1.000
_cell.angle_alpha   90.00
_cell.angle_beta   90.00
_cell.angle_gamma   90.00
#
_symmetry.space_group_name_H-M   'P 1'
#
loop_
_entity.id
_entity.type
_entity.pdbx_description
1 polymer ?
#
loop_
_entity_poly.entity_id
_entity_poly.type
_entity_poly.pdbx_seq_one_letter_code
_entity_poly.pdbx_strand_id
1 'polypeptide(L)'
;MTTRMLQGIPVLAVAALLTACASSDPETSGSHDTADRSPQASTEMQRAVFQQMFEQGGTGNDTATRCAGIGSAPDLQAPSDALLAALNQASSVPVVDASQCSGGERASFNGQPAVLYGVDITECSATGNCMARGTYYSGNLGAQSHLYRVEQVNGEWRAHLEQLGPAS
;
A
#
# COMPACT_ATOMS: atom_id res chain seq x y z
N MET A 1 70.56 -4.58 37.07
CA MET A 1 70.99 -5.57 36.06
C MET A 1 69.81 -6.52 35.90
N THR A 2 69.13 -6.65 34.75
CA THR A 2 69.69 -6.86 33.42
C THR A 2 68.68 -6.43 32.35
N THR A 3 69.14 -5.61 31.43
CA THR A 3 68.48 -5.21 30.17
C THR A 3 68.30 -6.42 29.25
N ARG A 4 67.15 -6.55 28.59
CA ARG A 4 67.07 -7.23 27.29
C ARG A 4 66.23 -6.42 26.32
N MET A 5 66.94 -5.81 25.39
CA MET A 5 66.42 -5.36 24.10
C MET A 5 66.10 -6.57 23.21
N LEU A 6 65.21 -6.34 22.25
CA LEU A 6 65.38 -6.52 20.80
C LEU A 6 64.31 -7.40 20.11
N GLN A 7 63.88 -6.87 18.95
CA GLN A 7 63.22 -7.50 17.79
C GLN A 7 61.68 -7.52 17.87
N GLY A 8 60.92 -6.75 17.09
CA GLY A 8 61.11 -6.32 15.70
C GLY A 8 60.25 -7.22 14.80
N ILE A 9 58.98 -6.89 14.61
CA ILE A 9 58.03 -7.64 13.76
C ILE A 9 57.55 -6.72 12.63
N PRO A 10 57.57 -7.18 11.37
CA PRO A 10 57.40 -6.35 10.19
C PRO A 10 55.95 -5.93 9.93
N VAL A 11 55.83 -4.75 9.32
CA VAL A 11 54.59 -4.17 8.78
C VAL A 11 54.15 -5.00 7.57
N LEU A 12 52.99 -5.65 7.66
CA LEU A 12 52.32 -6.27 6.52
C LEU A 12 51.53 -5.18 5.77
N ALA A 13 51.97 -4.89 4.54
CA ALA A 13 51.26 -4.05 3.60
C ALA A 13 50.01 -4.78 3.08
N VAL A 14 48.83 -4.23 3.35
CA VAL A 14 47.57 -4.68 2.76
C VAL A 14 47.39 -3.97 1.43
N ALA A 15 47.46 -4.72 0.33
CA ALA A 15 47.11 -4.24 -1.00
C ALA A 15 45.59 -4.06 -1.09
N ALA A 16 45.13 -2.81 -1.20
CA ALA A 16 43.73 -2.49 -1.48
C ALA A 16 43.45 -2.68 -2.98
N LEU A 17 42.61 -3.65 -3.31
CA LEU A 17 42.02 -3.80 -4.65
C LEU A 17 40.96 -2.68 -4.82
N LEU A 18 41.25 -1.73 -5.71
CA LEU A 18 40.28 -0.73 -6.17
C LEU A 18 39.30 -1.41 -7.14
N THR A 19 38.16 -1.86 -6.62
CA THR A 19 37.01 -2.23 -7.46
C THR A 19 36.40 -0.94 -7.98
N ALA A 20 36.66 -0.62 -9.26
CA ALA A 20 35.98 0.47 -9.95
C ALA A 20 34.51 0.08 -10.17
N CYS A 21 33.60 0.63 -9.37
CA CYS A 21 32.18 0.61 -9.69
C CYS A 21 31.95 1.57 -10.86
N ALA A 22 31.64 1.02 -12.03
CA ALA A 22 31.11 1.80 -13.15
C ALA A 22 29.70 2.28 -12.78
N SER A 23 29.58 3.57 -12.44
CA SER A 23 28.29 4.26 -12.33
C SER A 23 27.85 4.65 -13.74
N SER A 24 26.93 3.86 -14.30
CA SER A 24 26.19 4.24 -15.49
C SER A 24 24.88 4.89 -15.06
N ASP A 25 24.85 6.22 -15.02
CA ASP A 25 23.61 7.00 -14.99
C ASP A 25 23.15 7.26 -16.43
N PRO A 26 21.94 6.83 -16.81
CA PRO A 26 21.22 7.46 -17.90
C PRO A 26 20.18 8.42 -17.33
N GLU A 27 20.51 9.71 -17.32
CA GLU A 27 19.54 10.80 -17.22
C GLU A 27 18.64 10.75 -18.46
N THR A 28 17.43 10.21 -18.31
CA THR A 28 16.39 10.29 -19.35
C THR A 28 15.36 11.34 -18.95
N SER A 29 15.24 12.32 -19.83
CA SER A 29 14.34 13.47 -19.76
C SER A 29 12.90 13.05 -19.42
N GLY A 30 12.38 13.59 -18.32
CA GLY A 30 11.02 13.35 -17.85
C GLY A 30 9.96 14.02 -18.72
N SER A 31 9.24 13.20 -19.47
CA SER A 31 7.89 13.50 -19.94
C SER A 31 6.91 13.21 -18.80
N HIS A 32 5.97 14.13 -18.57
CA HIS A 32 4.83 13.95 -17.68
C HIS A 32 4.05 12.70 -18.04
N ASP A 33 4.14 11.65 -17.24
CA ASP A 33 3.22 10.52 -17.31
C ASP A 33 2.94 9.97 -15.92
N THR A 34 1.65 9.85 -15.61
CA THR A 34 1.06 9.09 -14.51
C THR A 34 1.45 7.59 -14.50
N ALA A 35 2.36 7.16 -15.38
CA ALA A 35 2.76 5.78 -15.63
C ALA A 35 4.06 5.34 -14.93
N ASP A 36 4.84 6.25 -14.33
CA ASP A 36 6.18 5.90 -13.82
C ASP A 36 6.23 5.71 -12.29
N ARG A 37 5.14 5.19 -11.73
CA ARG A 37 5.11 4.83 -10.32
C ARG A 37 5.53 3.38 -10.16
N SER A 38 6.51 3.13 -9.28
CA SER A 38 6.90 1.76 -8.97
C SER A 38 5.69 0.95 -8.47
N PRO A 39 5.53 -0.31 -8.91
CA PRO A 39 4.43 -1.18 -8.44
C PRO A 39 4.37 -1.29 -6.91
N GLN A 40 5.52 -1.20 -6.26
CA GLN A 40 5.63 -1.17 -4.81
C GLN A 40 4.97 0.08 -4.20
N ALA A 41 5.27 1.28 -4.70
CA ALA A 41 4.66 2.51 -4.19
C ALA A 41 3.13 2.50 -4.37
N SER A 42 2.64 1.99 -5.50
CA SER A 42 1.20 1.80 -5.73
C SER A 42 0.57 0.85 -4.71
N THR A 43 1.22 -0.28 -4.42
CA THR A 43 0.80 -1.25 -3.40
C THR A 43 0.75 -0.61 -2.01
N GLU A 44 1.75 0.17 -1.64
CA GLU A 44 1.84 0.82 -0.33
C GLU A 44 0.78 1.90 -0.14
N MET A 45 0.49 2.70 -1.17
CA MET A 45 -0.62 3.67 -1.13
C MET A 45 -1.98 3.00 -1.02
N GLN A 46 -2.23 1.97 -1.84
CA GLN A 46 -3.47 1.22 -1.77
C GLN A 46 -3.67 0.64 -0.36
N ARG A 47 -2.60 0.06 0.22
CA ARG A 47 -2.61 -0.43 1.61
C ARG A 47 -3.00 0.68 2.58
N ALA A 48 -2.39 1.86 2.47
CA ALA A 48 -2.68 2.98 3.36
C ALA A 48 -4.16 3.39 3.30
N VAL A 49 -4.75 3.44 2.10
CA VAL A 49 -6.17 3.76 1.94
C VAL A 49 -7.06 2.68 2.56
N PHE A 50 -6.80 1.40 2.29
CA PHE A 50 -7.57 0.31 2.89
C PHE A 50 -7.48 0.31 4.42
N GLN A 51 -6.29 0.52 4.98
CA GLN A 51 -6.08 0.60 6.44
C GLN A 51 -6.94 1.72 7.03
N GLN A 52 -6.88 2.91 6.42
CA GLN A 52 -7.67 4.05 6.83
C GLN A 52 -9.18 3.78 6.74
N MET A 53 -9.63 3.08 5.70
CA MET A 53 -11.03 2.66 5.55
C MET A 53 -11.46 1.64 6.61
N PHE A 54 -10.57 0.71 6.99
CA PHE A 54 -10.86 -0.28 8.02
C PHE A 54 -10.95 0.35 9.41
N GLU A 55 -10.18 1.41 9.67
CA GLU A 55 -10.20 2.18 10.92
C GLU A 55 -11.44 3.07 11.06
N GLN A 56 -11.88 3.72 9.96
CA GLN A 56 -13.05 4.59 9.96
C GLN A 56 -14.38 3.84 10.16
N GLY A 57 -14.37 2.53 9.99
CA GLY A 57 -15.57 1.72 10.04
C GLY A 57 -16.39 1.78 8.74
N GLY A 58 -17.64 1.34 8.82
CA GLY A 58 -18.47 0.95 7.66
C GLY A 58 -18.89 -0.53 7.72
N THR A 59 -18.29 -1.26 8.64
CA THR A 59 -18.64 -2.61 9.09
C THR A 59 -19.49 -2.50 10.34
N GLY A 60 -20.73 -2.99 10.33
CA GLY A 60 -21.39 -3.30 11.61
C GLY A 60 -20.51 -4.28 12.41
N ASN A 61 -20.68 -4.32 13.74
CA ASN A 61 -19.91 -5.17 14.65
C ASN A 61 -19.91 -6.68 14.27
N ASP A 62 -20.78 -7.08 13.34
CA ASP A 62 -20.97 -8.45 12.87
C ASP A 62 -20.26 -8.76 11.54
N THR A 63 -19.31 -7.93 11.10
CA THR A 63 -18.62 -8.20 9.81
C THR A 63 -17.59 -9.32 9.98
N ALA A 64 -17.86 -10.46 9.35
CA ALA A 64 -16.99 -11.63 9.41
C ALA A 64 -15.85 -11.59 8.37
N THR A 65 -15.99 -10.82 7.29
CA THR A 65 -15.01 -10.78 6.19
C THR A 65 -15.01 -9.44 5.47
N ARG A 66 -13.82 -8.97 5.07
CA ARG A 66 -13.61 -7.79 4.23
C ARG A 66 -13.16 -8.24 2.85
N CYS A 67 -13.83 -7.78 1.80
CA CYS A 67 -13.57 -8.17 0.43
C CYS A 67 -12.93 -6.97 -0.29
N ALA A 68 -11.63 -7.03 -0.58
CA ALA A 68 -10.86 -5.92 -1.12
C ALA A 68 -10.69 -6.03 -2.64
N GLY A 69 -10.88 -4.93 -3.36
CA GLY A 69 -10.67 -4.83 -4.80
C GLY A 69 -10.09 -3.47 -5.21
N ILE A 70 -9.49 -3.43 -6.39
CA ILE A 70 -8.92 -2.21 -6.98
C ILE A 70 -9.89 -1.62 -8.00
N GLY A 71 -10.04 -0.30 -7.99
CA GLY A 71 -11.01 0.43 -8.80
C GLY A 71 -12.33 0.64 -8.07
N SER A 72 -13.41 0.69 -8.85
CA SER A 72 -14.77 0.92 -8.34
C SER A 72 -15.70 -0.19 -8.78
N ALA A 73 -16.69 -0.53 -7.95
CA ALA A 73 -17.72 -1.49 -8.32
C ALA A 73 -18.55 -0.97 -9.53
N PRO A 74 -19.04 -1.85 -10.42
CA PRO A 74 -18.99 -3.31 -10.32
C PRO A 74 -17.67 -3.95 -10.78
N ASP A 75 -16.78 -3.20 -11.44
CA ASP A 75 -15.61 -3.73 -12.16
C ASP A 75 -14.33 -3.77 -11.30
N LEU A 76 -14.47 -4.22 -10.05
CA LEU A 76 -13.34 -4.35 -9.14
C LEU A 76 -12.34 -5.38 -9.64
N GLN A 77 -11.08 -4.95 -9.76
CA GLN A 77 -9.96 -5.82 -10.09
C GLN A 77 -9.38 -6.47 -8.83
N ALA A 78 -8.74 -7.62 -9.02
CA ALA A 78 -8.01 -8.31 -7.96
C ALA A 78 -6.88 -7.43 -7.41
N PRO A 79 -6.73 -7.30 -6.08
CA PRO A 79 -5.52 -6.75 -5.46
C PRO A 79 -4.30 -7.62 -5.81
N SER A 80 -3.10 -7.03 -5.75
CA SER A 80 -1.88 -7.84 -5.81
C SER A 80 -1.77 -8.77 -4.59
N ASP A 81 -1.11 -9.92 -4.75
CA ASP A 81 -0.87 -10.86 -3.64
C ASP A 81 -0.14 -10.19 -2.48
N ALA A 82 0.81 -9.31 -2.78
CA ALA A 82 1.55 -8.53 -1.79
C ALA A 82 0.63 -7.60 -1.00
N LEU A 83 -0.31 -6.93 -1.67
CA LEU A 83 -1.30 -6.08 -1.01
C LEU A 83 -2.21 -6.93 -0.11
N LEU A 84 -2.77 -8.02 -0.64
CA LEU A 84 -3.69 -8.88 0.11
C LEU A 84 -3.01 -9.49 1.35
N ALA A 85 -1.76 -9.92 1.22
CA ALA A 85 -0.97 -10.41 2.35
C ALA A 85 -0.75 -9.31 3.41
N ALA A 86 -0.40 -8.10 2.99
CA ALA A 86 -0.19 -6.98 3.92
C ALA A 86 -1.48 -6.58 4.65
N LEU A 87 -2.63 -6.59 3.97
CA LEU A 87 -3.93 -6.29 4.56
C LEU A 87 -4.34 -7.35 5.60
N ASN A 88 -4.12 -8.63 5.31
CA ASN A 88 -4.38 -9.71 6.27
C ASN A 88 -3.47 -9.64 7.50
N GLN A 89 -2.20 -9.26 7.34
CA GLN A 89 -1.29 -9.09 8.47
C GLN A 89 -1.70 -7.94 9.40
N ALA A 90 -2.30 -6.89 8.85
CA ALA A 90 -2.69 -5.69 9.60
C ALA A 90 -4.13 -5.75 10.15
N SER A 91 -4.90 -6.79 9.85
CA SER A 91 -6.33 -6.87 10.16
C SER A 91 -6.66 -8.08 11.03
N SER A 92 -7.49 -7.88 12.06
CA SER A 92 -8.06 -8.98 12.84
C SER A 92 -9.24 -9.68 12.12
N VAL A 93 -9.84 -9.00 11.15
CA VAL A 93 -10.91 -9.56 10.29
C VAL A 93 -10.27 -10.07 9.00
N PRO A 94 -10.59 -11.28 8.53
CA PRO A 94 -10.07 -11.81 7.27
C PRO A 94 -10.32 -10.85 6.10
N VAL A 95 -9.29 -10.65 5.28
CA VAL A 95 -9.38 -9.88 4.03
C VAL A 95 -9.22 -10.84 2.86
N VAL A 96 -10.21 -10.88 1.98
CA VAL A 96 -10.21 -11.71 0.77
C VAL A 96 -10.31 -10.84 -0.48
N ASP A 97 -10.04 -11.42 -1.64
CA ASP A 97 -10.28 -10.77 -2.92
C ASP A 97 -11.78 -10.49 -3.11
N ALA A 98 -12.13 -9.29 -3.61
CA ALA A 98 -13.50 -8.87 -3.88
C ALA A 98 -14.30 -9.86 -4.74
N SER A 99 -13.66 -10.53 -5.70
CA SER A 99 -14.29 -11.54 -6.57
C SER A 99 -14.79 -12.79 -5.83
N GLN A 100 -14.29 -13.05 -4.62
CA GLN A 100 -14.76 -14.16 -3.78
C GLN A 100 -16.05 -13.82 -3.04
N CYS A 101 -16.48 -12.57 -3.07
CA CYS A 101 -17.67 -12.10 -2.39
C CYS A 101 -18.80 -11.83 -3.38
N SER A 102 -20.02 -12.08 -2.95
CA SER A 102 -21.21 -11.74 -3.72
C SER A 102 -21.75 -10.36 -3.32
N GLY A 103 -22.13 -9.58 -4.34
CA GLY A 103 -23.04 -8.45 -4.19
C GLY A 103 -24.50 -8.91 -4.17
N GLY A 104 -25.42 -8.08 -3.66
CA GLY A 104 -26.84 -8.45 -3.55
C GLY A 104 -27.64 -7.43 -2.77
N GLU A 105 -28.56 -7.87 -1.91
CA GLU A 105 -29.15 -7.02 -0.85
C GLU A 105 -28.12 -6.70 0.23
N ARG A 106 -27.23 -7.65 0.49
CA ARG A 106 -26.10 -7.54 1.42
C ARG A 106 -24.87 -8.20 0.79
N ALA A 107 -23.70 -7.63 1.02
CA ALA A 107 -22.46 -8.29 0.64
C ALA A 107 -22.23 -9.55 1.50
N SER A 108 -21.79 -10.64 0.88
CA SER A 108 -21.54 -11.90 1.60
C SER A 108 -20.33 -12.67 1.11
N PHE A 109 -19.71 -13.43 2.02
CA PHE A 109 -18.65 -14.40 1.75
C PHE A 109 -19.05 -15.73 2.38
N ASN A 110 -19.19 -16.79 1.58
CA ASN A 110 -19.68 -18.11 2.03
C ASN A 110 -20.97 -18.03 2.86
N GLY A 111 -21.88 -17.13 2.49
CA GLY A 111 -23.16 -16.91 3.17
C GLY A 111 -23.08 -16.16 4.50
N GLN A 112 -21.90 -15.67 4.91
CA GLN A 112 -21.71 -14.82 6.08
C GLN A 112 -21.65 -13.34 5.69
N PRO A 113 -22.07 -12.40 6.57
CA PRO A 113 -21.98 -10.98 6.33
C PRO A 113 -20.54 -10.54 5.99
N ALA A 114 -20.40 -9.86 4.86
CA ALA A 114 -19.15 -9.27 4.42
C ALA A 114 -19.31 -7.79 4.09
N VAL A 115 -18.19 -7.11 3.82
CA VAL A 115 -18.16 -5.76 3.26
C VAL A 115 -17.22 -5.74 2.07
N LEU A 116 -17.72 -5.27 0.93
CA LEU A 116 -16.95 -5.03 -0.27
C LEU A 116 -16.28 -3.66 -0.18
N TYR A 117 -15.00 -3.59 -0.50
CA TYR A 117 -14.18 -2.39 -0.51
C TYR A 117 -13.51 -2.22 -1.87
N GLY A 118 -13.55 -1.01 -2.41
CA GLY A 118 -12.83 -0.62 -3.63
C GLY A 118 -11.91 0.55 -3.38
N VAL A 119 -10.67 0.49 -3.90
CA VAL A 119 -9.73 1.62 -3.85
C VAL A 119 -9.25 1.95 -5.25
N ASP A 120 -9.38 3.22 -5.61
CA ASP A 120 -8.91 3.78 -6.87
C ASP A 120 -8.00 4.99 -6.61
N ILE A 121 -6.75 4.96 -7.07
CA ILE A 121 -5.83 6.11 -6.97
C ILE A 121 -6.09 7.01 -8.17
N THR A 122 -6.75 8.14 -7.95
CA THR A 122 -7.34 8.94 -9.05
C THR A 122 -6.39 9.96 -9.64
N GLU A 123 -5.64 10.65 -8.80
CA GLU A 123 -4.74 11.74 -9.22
C GLU A 123 -3.56 11.85 -8.29
N CYS A 124 -2.41 12.25 -8.82
CA CYS A 124 -1.23 12.50 -8.03
C CYS A 124 -0.56 13.80 -8.46
N SER A 125 -0.34 14.65 -7.48
CA SER A 125 0.35 15.92 -7.64
C SER A 125 1.85 15.70 -7.87
N ALA A 126 2.49 16.69 -8.50
CA ALA A 126 3.94 16.74 -8.66
C ALA A 126 4.69 16.77 -7.32
N THR A 127 4.02 17.17 -6.23
CA THR A 127 4.60 17.19 -4.87
C THR A 127 4.58 15.82 -4.19
N GLY A 128 4.12 14.77 -4.87
CA GLY A 128 4.12 13.39 -4.36
C GLY A 128 2.87 12.99 -3.57
N ASN A 129 1.93 13.93 -3.36
CA ASN A 129 0.64 13.63 -2.73
C ASN A 129 -0.34 13.13 -3.78
N CYS A 130 -1.10 12.09 -3.44
CA CYS A 130 -2.15 11.53 -4.27
C CYS A 130 -3.53 11.75 -3.65
N MET A 131 -4.55 11.72 -4.48
CA MET A 131 -5.91 11.49 -4.07
C MET A 131 -6.32 10.07 -4.45
N ALA A 132 -7.14 9.48 -3.61
CA ALA A 132 -7.74 8.19 -3.83
C ALA A 132 -9.24 8.26 -3.55
N ARG A 133 -10.02 7.54 -4.35
CA ARG A 133 -11.41 7.22 -4.05
C ARG A 133 -11.46 5.87 -3.35
N GLY A 134 -12.05 5.84 -2.16
CA GLY A 134 -12.32 4.61 -1.43
C GLY A 134 -13.82 4.38 -1.34
N THR A 135 -14.28 3.20 -1.74
CA THR A 135 -15.69 2.81 -1.73
C THR A 135 -15.92 1.64 -0.79
N TYR A 136 -17.06 1.61 -0.11
CA TYR A 136 -17.48 0.39 0.59
C TYR A 136 -18.97 0.12 0.42
N TYR A 137 -19.32 -1.17 0.46
CA TYR A 137 -20.68 -1.64 0.32
C TYR A 137 -20.90 -2.83 1.26
N SER A 138 -21.89 -2.69 2.15
CA SER A 138 -22.28 -3.72 3.11
C SER A 138 -23.75 -4.14 3.01
N GLY A 139 -24.59 -3.43 2.22
CA GLY A 139 -26.01 -3.72 2.03
C GLY A 139 -26.89 -2.47 1.99
N ASN A 140 -28.11 -2.57 2.56
CA ASN A 140 -29.21 -1.58 2.57
C ASN A 140 -28.87 -0.13 3.00
N LEU A 141 -27.64 0.13 3.46
CA LEU A 141 -27.13 1.48 3.76
C LEU A 141 -26.52 2.19 2.53
N GLY A 142 -26.55 1.55 1.37
CA GLY A 142 -26.01 2.08 0.12
C GLY A 142 -24.48 1.94 0.03
N ALA A 143 -23.96 1.99 -1.20
CA ALA A 143 -22.52 2.11 -1.40
C ALA A 143 -22.07 3.51 -0.98
N GLN A 144 -21.03 3.59 -0.16
CA GLN A 144 -20.41 4.84 0.25
C GLN A 144 -19.12 5.05 -0.52
N SER A 145 -18.81 6.30 -0.83
CA SER A 145 -17.64 6.69 -1.63
C SER A 145 -17.01 7.91 -1.00
N HIS A 146 -15.78 7.78 -0.53
CA HIS A 146 -15.02 8.81 0.18
C HIS A 146 -13.78 9.19 -0.63
N LEU A 147 -13.31 10.42 -0.45
CA LEU A 147 -12.02 10.85 -0.98
C LEU A 147 -10.99 10.85 0.13
N TYR A 148 -9.81 10.33 -0.20
CA TYR A 148 -8.66 10.24 0.67
C TYR A 148 -7.50 10.98 0.05
N ARG A 149 -6.81 11.76 0.84
CA ARG A 149 -5.48 12.24 0.53
C ARG A 149 -4.48 11.18 0.96
N VAL A 150 -3.58 10.81 0.06
CA VAL A 150 -2.52 9.82 0.31
C VAL A 150 -1.18 10.53 0.18
N GLU A 151 -0.38 10.48 1.21
CA GLU A 151 0.90 11.19 1.28
C GLU A 151 1.99 10.33 1.93
N GLN A 152 3.23 10.61 1.59
CA GLN A 152 4.38 9.95 2.20
C GLN A 152 4.91 10.78 3.37
N VAL A 153 4.81 10.23 4.58
CA VAL A 153 5.26 10.87 5.82
C VAL A 153 6.37 10.02 6.42
N ASN A 154 7.57 10.58 6.54
CA ASN A 154 8.75 9.89 7.09
C ASN A 154 9.06 8.55 6.39
N GLY A 155 8.84 8.47 5.08
CA GLY A 155 9.05 7.26 4.28
C GLY A 155 7.87 6.29 4.26
N GLU A 156 6.81 6.53 5.03
CA GLU A 156 5.61 5.70 5.07
C GLU A 156 4.45 6.35 4.33
N TRP A 157 3.74 5.59 3.50
CA TRP A 157 2.49 6.05 2.92
C TRP A 157 1.37 6.03 3.95
N ARG A 158 0.62 7.13 4.04
CA ARG A 158 -0.53 7.31 4.91
C ARG A 158 -1.69 7.87 4.12
N ALA A 159 -2.90 7.50 4.53
CA ALA A 159 -4.12 8.03 3.94
C ALA A 159 -4.92 8.79 5.01
N HIS A 160 -5.46 9.93 4.62
CA HIS A 160 -6.31 10.77 5.45
C HIS A 160 -7.64 10.96 4.73
N LEU A 161 -8.75 10.85 5.46
CA LEU A 161 -10.05 11.18 4.90
C LEU A 161 -10.07 12.67 4.59
N GLU A 162 -10.20 12.98 3.31
CA GLU A 162 -10.30 14.35 2.84
C GLU A 162 -11.75 14.79 2.82
N GLN A 163 -12.63 13.92 2.32
CA GLN A 163 -14.03 14.26 2.13
C GLN A 163 -14.93 13.04 2.29
N LEU A 164 -15.97 13.20 3.13
CA LEU A 164 -17.06 12.23 3.22
C LEU A 164 -17.92 12.23 1.95
N GLY A 165 -18.50 11.08 1.65
CA GLY A 165 -19.34 10.86 0.49
C GLY A 165 -20.77 11.40 0.67
N PRO A 166 -21.58 11.40 -0.41
CA PRO A 166 -21.50 10.48 -1.53
C PRO A 166 -20.59 11.02 -2.64
N ALA A 167 -19.35 10.53 -2.77
CA ALA A 167 -18.51 10.94 -3.88
C ALA A 167 -19.07 10.31 -5.16
N SER A 168 -19.79 11.14 -5.92
CA SER A 168 -20.33 10.87 -7.26
C SER A 168 -19.20 10.81 -8.29
#